data_AF-R6QY34-F1
#
_entry.id   AF-R6QY34-F1
#
_cell.length_a   1.000
_cell.length_b   1.000
_cell.length_c   1.000
_cell.angle_alpha   90.00
_cell.angle_beta   90.00
_cell.angle_gamma   90.00
#
_symmetry.space_group_name_H-M   'P 1'
#
loop_
_entity.id
_entity.type
_entity.pdbx_description
1 polymer ?
#
loop_
_entity_poly.entity_id
_entity_poly.type
_entity_poly.pdbx_seq_one_letter_code
_entity_poly.pdbx_strand_id
1 'polypeptide(L)'
;MKSFNVGESLRPFIEKILSRRNIAYTFHDGADVIKVDCSGAQFHKAVIRARCEKRSEEERLPLDTTYYLPKKENPEVLRTENPEWIRFLEM
;
A
#
# COMPACT_ATOMS: atom_id res chain seq x y z
N MET A 1 5.70 17.85 -3.37
CA MET A 1 4.62 17.25 -2.54
C MET A 1 3.21 17.54 -3.07
N LYS A 2 2.38 16.50 -3.22
CA LYS A 2 0.96 16.58 -3.64
C LYS A 2 0.04 16.12 -2.51
N SER A 3 -1.15 16.70 -2.41
CA SER A 3 -2.14 16.37 -1.39
C SER A 3 -3.20 15.41 -1.92
N PHE A 4 -3.61 14.43 -1.12
CA PHE A 4 -4.67 13.47 -1.44
C PHE A 4 -5.57 13.21 -0.24
N ASN A 5 -6.86 13.01 -0.47
CA ASN A 5 -7.79 12.56 0.57
C ASN A 5 -7.65 11.04 0.78
N VAL A 6 -7.58 10.60 2.02
CA VAL A 6 -7.38 9.21 2.44
C VAL A 6 -8.32 8.93 3.60
N GLY A 7 -9.17 7.91 3.45
CA GLY A 7 -10.05 7.49 4.55
C GLY A 7 -9.26 6.91 5.72
N GLU A 8 -9.71 7.21 6.93
CA GLU A 8 -9.09 6.82 8.21
C GLU A 8 -8.69 5.34 8.28
N SER A 9 -9.57 4.43 7.84
CA SER A 9 -9.29 2.98 7.90
C SER A 9 -8.16 2.51 6.98
N LEU A 10 -7.82 3.26 5.92
CA LEU A 10 -6.77 2.90 4.96
C LEU A 10 -5.43 3.58 5.27
N ARG A 11 -5.45 4.61 6.11
CA ARG A 11 -4.29 5.39 6.54
C ARG A 11 -3.11 4.54 7.04
N PRO A 12 -3.26 3.61 8.01
CA PRO A 12 -2.12 2.85 8.53
C PRO A 12 -1.46 1.98 7.46
N PHE A 13 -2.25 1.46 6.51
CA PHE A 13 -1.75 0.68 5.39
C PHE A 13 -0.97 1.55 4.40
N ILE A 14 -1.45 2.75 4.08
CA ILE A 14 -0.75 3.68 3.20
C ILE A 14 0.58 4.13 3.83
N GLU A 15 0.60 4.45 5.13
CA GLU A 15 1.81 4.81 5.88
C GLU A 15 2.87 3.70 5.80
N LYS A 16 2.45 2.45 6.02
CA LYS A 16 3.30 1.26 5.92
C LYS A 16 3.93 1.12 4.53
N ILE A 17 3.14 1.29 3.47
CA ILE A 17 3.64 1.19 2.08
C ILE A 17 4.59 2.33 1.73
N LEU A 18 4.26 3.57 2.11
CA LEU A 18 5.12 4.73 1.83
C LEU A 18 6.45 4.64 2.58
N SER A 19 6.42 4.16 3.83
CA SER A 19 7.61 3.93 4.64
C SER A 19 8.53 2.87 4.03
N ARG A 20 7.99 1.72 3.62
CA ARG A 20 8.74 0.66 2.92
C ARG A 20 9.41 1.15 1.64
N ARG A 21 8.72 2.04 0.90
CA ARG A 21 9.21 2.62 -0.35
C ARG A 21 10.08 3.87 -0.16
N ASN A 22 10.36 4.25 1.09
CA ASN A 22 11.10 5.45 1.45
C ASN A 22 10.57 6.72 0.77
N ILE A 23 9.24 6.85 0.67
CA ILE A 23 8.58 8.02 0.09
C ILE A 23 8.23 8.98 1.23
N ALA A 24 8.74 10.21 1.17
CA ALA A 24 8.44 11.23 2.16
C ALA A 24 6.93 11.59 2.14
N TYR A 25 6.32 11.64 3.32
CA TYR A 25 4.93 12.03 3.48
C TYR A 25 4.70 12.86 4.75
N THR A 26 3.59 13.58 4.78
CA THR A 26 3.14 14.36 5.95
C THR A 26 1.64 14.21 6.09
N PHE A 27 1.19 13.82 7.29
CA PHE A 27 -0.21 13.89 7.68
C PHE A 27 -0.48 15.16 8.44
N HIS A 28 -1.68 15.71 8.25
CA HIS A 28 -2.20 16.76 9.09
C HIS A 28 -3.15 16.12 10.11
N ASP A 29 -2.85 16.22 11.40
CA ASP A 29 -3.76 15.74 12.45
C ASP A 29 -5.12 16.41 12.33
N GLY A 30 -6.18 15.60 12.36
CA GLY A 30 -7.57 16.05 12.17
C GLY A 30 -8.01 16.26 10.72
N ALA A 31 -7.15 16.00 9.73
CA ALA A 31 -7.53 16.01 8.32
C ALA A 31 -7.28 14.64 7.68
N ASP A 32 -8.24 14.16 6.90
CA ASP A 32 -8.12 12.99 6.01
C ASP A 32 -7.18 13.27 4.82
N VAL A 33 -6.20 14.16 4.96
CA VAL A 33 -5.34 14.63 3.88
C VAL A 33 -3.91 14.21 4.14
N ILE A 34 -3.35 13.44 3.20
CA ILE A 34 -1.92 13.13 3.15
C ILE A 34 -1.22 13.99 2.11
N LYS A 35 -0.05 14.53 2.44
CA LYS A 35 0.89 15.12 1.49
C LYS A 35 2.01 14.12 1.20
N VAL A 36 2.24 13.79 -0.06
CA VAL A 36 3.29 12.83 -0.45
C VAL A 36 4.24 13.43 -1.47
N ASP A 37 5.50 13.02 -1.40
CA ASP A 37 6.53 13.42 -2.37
C ASP A 37 6.71 12.39 -3.48
N CYS A 38 5.62 12.13 -4.21
CA CYS A 38 5.62 11.28 -5.39
C CYS A 38 4.58 11.71 -6.42
N SER A 39 4.61 11.11 -7.59
CA SER A 39 3.58 11.33 -8.62
C SER A 39 2.23 10.75 -8.18
N GLY A 40 1.13 11.29 -8.73
CA GLY A 40 -0.20 10.75 -8.45
C GLY A 40 -0.37 9.29 -8.89
N ALA A 41 0.32 8.86 -9.94
CA ALA A 41 0.35 7.47 -10.38
C ALA A 41 1.07 6.56 -9.37
N GLN A 42 2.21 7.00 -8.82
CA GLN A 42 2.92 6.27 -7.76
C GLN A 42 2.07 6.18 -6.49
N PHE A 43 1.44 7.29 -6.10
CA PHE A 43 0.54 7.30 -4.95
C PHE A 43 -0.66 6.38 -5.17
N HIS A 44 -1.26 6.38 -6.36
CA HIS A 44 -2.36 5.48 -6.69
C HIS A 44 -1.96 4.00 -6.55
N LYS A 45 -0.77 3.61 -7.00
CA LYS A 45 -0.23 2.26 -6.76
C LYS A 45 -0.10 1.95 -5.27
N ALA A 46 0.40 2.90 -4.48
CA ALA A 46 0.49 2.73 -3.02
C ALA A 46 -0.90 2.54 -2.37
N VAL A 47 -1.91 3.28 -2.83
CA VAL A 47 -3.30 3.13 -2.38
C VAL A 47 -3.88 1.77 -2.75
N ILE A 48 -3.69 1.30 -3.98
CA ILE A 48 -4.19 -0.04 -4.36
C ILE A 48 -3.50 -1.12 -3.51
N ARG A 49 -2.19 -1.00 -3.31
CA ARG A 49 -1.43 -1.93 -2.47
C ARG A 49 -1.92 -1.93 -1.03
N ALA A 50 -2.18 -0.75 -0.46
CA ALA A 50 -2.75 -0.61 0.88
C ALA A 50 -4.12 -1.30 1.00
N ARG A 51 -4.99 -1.20 -0.02
CA ARG A 51 -6.28 -1.91 -0.04
C ARG A 51 -6.11 -3.41 -0.04
N CYS A 52 -5.12 -3.92 -0.79
CA CYS A 52 -4.80 -5.33 -0.84
C CYS A 52 -4.30 -5.86 0.52
N GLU A 53 -3.41 -5.13 1.19
CA GLU A 53 -2.93 -5.52 2.52
C GLU A 53 -4.05 -5.48 3.56
N LYS A 54 -4.86 -4.41 3.56
CA LYS A 54 -6.05 -4.32 4.42
C LYS A 54 -6.96 -5.54 4.27
N ARG A 55 -7.31 -5.88 3.03
CA ARG A 55 -8.15 -7.05 2.75
C ARG A 55 -7.52 -8.37 3.20
N SER A 56 -6.20 -8.51 3.03
CA SER A 56 -5.47 -9.70 3.46
C SER A 56 -5.51 -9.86 4.99
N GLU A 57 -5.39 -8.75 5.73
CA GLU A 57 -5.52 -8.75 7.19
C GLU A 57 -6.97 -9.02 7.65
N GLU A 58 -7.97 -8.41 6.98
CA GLU A 58 -9.40 -8.62 7.27
C GLU A 58 -9.83 -10.07 7.04
N GLU A 59 -9.35 -10.71 5.98
CA GLU A 59 -9.61 -12.12 5.65
C GLU A 59 -8.71 -13.10 6.43
N ARG A 60 -7.82 -12.59 7.30
CA ARG A 60 -6.85 -13.38 8.09
C ARG A 60 -6.01 -14.32 7.22
N LEU A 61 -5.61 -13.84 6.05
CA LEU A 61 -4.75 -14.61 5.16
C LEU A 61 -3.38 -14.85 5.84
N PRO A 62 -2.74 -16.00 5.62
CA PRO A 62 -1.45 -16.30 6.21
C PRO A 62 -0.41 -15.24 5.81
N LEU A 63 0.23 -14.62 6.82
CA LEU A 63 1.31 -13.63 6.65
C LEU A 63 2.51 -14.21 5.91
N ASP A 64 2.69 -15.52 6.02
CA ASP A 64 3.75 -16.30 5.44
C ASP A 64 3.55 -16.59 3.95
N THR A 65 2.36 -16.36 3.37
CA THR A 65 2.12 -16.92 2.03
C THR A 65 1.07 -16.28 1.12
N THR A 66 0.20 -15.31 1.47
CA THR A 66 -0.87 -14.92 0.51
C THR A 66 -1.24 -13.43 0.51
N TYR A 67 -1.06 -12.74 -0.62
CA TYR A 67 -1.42 -11.31 -0.77
C TYR A 67 -2.20 -11.00 -2.03
N TYR A 68 -3.25 -10.18 -1.90
CA TYR A 68 -3.91 -9.60 -3.07
C TYR A 68 -2.94 -8.70 -3.87
N LEU A 69 -2.97 -8.81 -5.19
CA LEU A 69 -2.25 -7.97 -6.13
C LEU A 69 -3.19 -7.35 -7.16
N PRO A 70 -2.93 -6.11 -7.61
CA PRO A 70 -3.55 -5.62 -8.84
C PRO A 70 -3.06 -6.46 -10.03
N LYS A 71 -3.96 -6.91 -10.91
CA LYS A 71 -3.63 -7.67 -12.15
C LYS A 71 -2.51 -7.10 -13.03
N LYS A 72 -2.18 -5.82 -12.88
CA LYS A 72 -1.16 -5.13 -13.69
C LYS A 72 0.22 -5.07 -13.02
N GLU A 73 0.38 -5.59 -11.82
CA GLU A 73 1.63 -5.49 -11.05
C GLU A 73 2.46 -6.77 -11.19
N ASN A 74 3.75 -6.65 -11.51
CA ASN A 74 4.61 -7.82 -11.71
C ASN A 74 4.96 -8.45 -10.34
N PRO A 75 4.59 -9.73 -10.09
CA PRO A 75 4.88 -10.41 -8.83
C PRO A 75 6.37 -10.51 -8.49
N GLU A 76 7.27 -10.55 -9.48
CA GLU A 76 8.71 -10.65 -9.26
C GLU A 76 9.30 -9.36 -8.67
N VAL A 77 8.84 -8.21 -9.16
CA VAL A 77 9.21 -6.90 -8.61
C VAL A 77 8.76 -6.79 -7.16
N LEU A 78 7.56 -7.29 -6.86
CA LEU A 78 7.00 -7.24 -5.52
C LEU A 78 7.69 -8.18 -4.54
N ARG A 79 8.12 -9.37 -4.98
CA ARG A 79 8.99 -10.25 -4.19
C ARG A 79 10.33 -9.60 -3.88
N THR A 80 10.85 -8.76 -4.78
CA THR A 80 12.09 -8.01 -4.50
C THR A 80 11.85 -6.95 -3.43
N GLU A 81 10.71 -6.26 -3.47
CA GLU A 81 10.33 -5.26 -2.45
C GLU A 81 9.94 -5.90 -1.10
N ASN A 82 9.45 -7.15 -1.11
CA ASN A 82 8.89 -7.85 0.05
C ASN A 82 9.26 -9.35 -0.03
N PRO A 83 10.51 -9.71 0.30
CA PRO A 83 11.06 -11.06 0.11
C PRO A 83 10.36 -12.12 0.98
N GLU A 84 9.62 -11.71 2.00
CA GLU A 84 8.85 -12.60 2.85
C GLU A 84 7.56 -13.13 2.20
N TRP A 85 7.16 -12.62 1.02
CA TRP A 85 5.91 -13.03 0.35
C TRP A 85 6.10 -14.21 -0.60
N ILE A 86 5.35 -15.30 -0.35
CA ILE A 86 5.51 -16.57 -1.06
C ILE A 86 4.41 -16.85 -2.11
N ARG A 87 3.16 -16.39 -1.91
CA ARG A 87 2.06 -16.51 -2.89
C ARG A 87 1.23 -15.24 -3.00
N PHE A 88 0.55 -15.12 -4.14
CA PHE A 88 -0.24 -13.96 -4.51
C PHE A 88 -1.63 -14.37 -4.99
N LEU A 89 -2.65 -13.61 -4.60
CA LEU A 89 -4.00 -13.66 -5.14
C LEU A 89 -4.17 -12.47 -6.08
N GLU A 90 -4.68 -12.69 -7.27
CA GLU A 90 -5.00 -11.58 -8.17
C GLU A 90 -6.40 -11.04 -7.84
N MET A 91 -6.53 -9.70 -7.82
CA MET A 91 -7.82 -9.00 -7.69
C MET A 91 -8.27 -8.44 -9.04
#